data_AF-A0A7Y5GIT1-F1
#
_entry.id   AF-A0A7Y5GIT1-F1
#
_cell.length_a   1.000
_cell.length_b   1.000
_cell.length_c   1.000
_cell.angle_alpha   90.00
_cell.angle_beta   90.00
_cell.angle_gamma   90.00
#
_symmetry.space_group_name_H-M   'P 1'
#
loop_
_entity.id
_entity.type
_entity.pdbx_description
1 polymer ?
#
loop_
_entity_poly.entity_id
_entity_poly.type
_entity_poly.pdbx_seq_one_letter_code
_entity_poly.pdbx_strand_id
1 'polypeptide(L)'
;MSAAESCVRCHGLGYMPGKNKPICKCVLRSIFRRCLSHYRAMADQHNPQLKRKVLMWHFRSLDYRADFWLTARRSLAPHEFSIFRRHLVAGEPWFRCCRRVDRGNFYHAVYRIEAKLGRAFKETQPYALYPPGRY
;
A
#
# COMPACT_ATOMS: atom_id res chain seq x y z
N MET A 1 -5.14 -7.26 11.66
CA MET A 1 -4.23 -8.31 11.13
C MET A 1 -2.94 -7.63 10.68
N SER A 2 -2.28 -6.96 11.62
CA SER A 2 -1.23 -7.48 12.50
C SER A 2 0.11 -7.42 11.77
N ALA A 3 0.97 -6.49 12.21
CA ALA A 3 2.40 -6.72 12.09
C ALA A 3 2.63 -8.16 12.60
N ALA A 4 3.25 -9.01 11.79
CA ALA A 4 3.51 -10.39 12.18
C ALA A 4 4.03 -10.40 13.62
N GLU A 5 3.40 -11.21 14.47
CA GLU A 5 3.71 -11.38 15.89
C GLU A 5 5.23 -11.42 16.03
N SER A 6 5.81 -10.30 16.49
CA SER A 6 7.24 -9.99 16.49
C SER A 6 7.99 -10.21 15.15
N CYS A 7 7.98 -9.22 14.26
CA CYS A 7 8.94 -9.20 13.14
C CYS A 7 10.37 -9.38 13.66
N VAL A 8 11.07 -10.43 13.23
CA VAL A 8 12.43 -10.82 13.71
C VAL A 8 13.45 -9.68 13.69
N ARG A 9 13.25 -8.66 12.85
CA ARG A 9 14.16 -7.51 12.75
C ARG A 9 13.90 -6.39 13.74
N CYS A 10 12.64 -6.19 14.15
CA CYS A 10 12.27 -5.12 15.08
C CYS A 10 11.65 -5.64 16.39
N HIS A 11 11.46 -6.95 16.52
CA HIS A 11 10.84 -7.62 17.68
C HIS A 11 9.50 -7.00 18.10
N GLY A 12 8.74 -6.45 17.16
CA GLY A 12 7.47 -5.75 17.44
C GLY A 12 7.61 -4.27 17.79
N LEU A 13 8.83 -3.74 17.95
CA LEU A 13 9.07 -2.32 18.25
C LEU A 13 8.81 -1.38 17.05
N GLY A 14 8.78 -1.92 15.83
CA GLY A 14 8.49 -1.15 14.62
C GLY A 14 9.65 -0.31 14.06
N TYR A 15 10.79 -0.23 14.75
CA TYR A 15 12.00 0.46 14.32
C TYR A 15 13.21 -0.49 14.32
N MET A 16 14.19 -0.21 13.47
CA MET A 16 15.46 -0.93 13.48
C MET A 16 16.36 -0.43 14.61
N PRO A 17 17.15 -1.32 15.25
CA PRO A 17 18.15 -0.92 16.25
C PRO A 17 19.25 -0.05 15.60
N GLY A 18 19.70 1.00 16.30
CA GLY A 18 20.77 1.90 15.86
C GLY A 18 20.53 3.38 16.17
N LYS A 19 21.55 4.24 15.95
CA LYS A 19 21.53 5.67 16.31
C LYS A 19 20.41 6.48 15.63
N ASN A 20 19.94 6.05 14.45
CA ASN A 20 18.93 6.77 13.66
C ASN A 20 17.57 6.04 13.51
N LYS A 21 17.30 5.03 14.37
CA LYS A 21 16.06 4.22 14.46
C LYS A 21 15.13 4.27 13.23
N PRO A 22 15.58 3.82 12.03
CA PRO A 22 14.73 3.92 10.85
C PRO A 22 13.54 2.95 11.00
N ILE A 23 12.38 3.37 10.48
CA ILE A 23 11.17 2.56 10.51
C ILE A 23 11.43 1.21 9.83
N CYS A 24 11.02 0.14 10.49
CA CYS A 24 11.22 -1.21 9.99
C CYS A 24 10.38 -1.43 8.73
N LYS A 25 10.93 -2.20 7.77
CA LYS A 25 10.22 -2.57 6.54
C LYS A 25 8.89 -3.27 6.82
N CYS A 26 8.74 -3.99 7.93
CA CYS A 26 7.45 -4.61 8.29
C CYS A 26 6.33 -3.57 8.50
N VAL A 27 6.66 -2.44 9.14
CA VAL A 27 5.72 -1.33 9.38
C VAL A 27 5.39 -0.63 8.07
N LEU A 28 6.39 -0.37 7.22
CA LEU A 28 6.13 0.23 5.91
C LEU A 28 5.20 -0.66 5.07
N ARG A 29 5.44 -1.98 5.06
CA ARG A 29 4.58 -2.93 4.37
C ARG A 29 3.17 -2.97 4.96
N SER A 30 3.01 -2.84 6.28
CA SER A 30 1.68 -2.79 6.90
C SER A 30 0.94 -1.49 6.55
N ILE A 31 1.64 -0.35 6.52
CA ILE A 31 1.08 0.92 6.04
C ILE A 31 0.53 0.73 4.63
N PHE A 32 1.37 0.24 3.70
CA PHE A 32 0.95 -0.01 2.33
C PHE A 32 -0.30 -0.92 2.25
N ARG A 33 -0.31 -2.04 2.98
CA ARG A 33 -1.45 -2.97 2.98
C ARG A 33 -2.73 -2.31 3.48
N ARG A 34 -2.64 -1.43 4.48
CA ARG A 34 -3.80 -0.66 4.94
C ARG A 34 -4.30 0.28 3.86
N CYS A 35 -3.40 0.99 3.18
CA CYS A 35 -3.74 1.85 2.04
C CYS A 35 -4.39 1.06 0.89
N LEU A 36 -3.87 -0.13 0.58
CA LEU A 36 -4.40 -1.00 -0.46
C LEU A 36 -5.79 -1.55 -0.08
N SER A 37 -5.98 -1.95 1.18
CA SER A 37 -7.29 -2.39 1.69
C SER A 37 -8.33 -1.27 1.57
N HIS A 38 -7.95 -0.03 1.90
CA HIS A 38 -8.82 1.13 1.73
C HIS A 38 -9.13 1.41 0.26
N TYR A 39 -8.10 1.34 -0.61
CA TYR A 39 -8.26 1.49 -2.06
C TYR A 39 -9.30 0.50 -2.63
N ARG A 40 -9.22 -0.77 -2.22
CA ARG A 40 -10.15 -1.83 -2.67
C ARG A 40 -11.57 -1.60 -2.14
N ALA A 41 -11.71 -1.30 -0.84
CA ALA A 41 -13.01 -1.01 -0.25
C ALA A 41 -13.75 0.16 -0.95
N MET A 42 -13.01 1.18 -1.38
CA MET A 42 -13.56 2.31 -2.14
C MET A 42 -13.93 1.96 -3.59
N ALA A 43 -13.29 0.94 -4.19
CA ALA A 43 -13.65 0.46 -5.52
C ALA A 43 -14.99 -0.29 -5.50
N ASP A 44 -15.29 -1.00 -4.41
CA ASP A 44 -16.51 -1.79 -4.26
C ASP A 44 -17.75 -0.93 -3.92
N GLN A 45 -17.57 0.31 -3.47
CA GLN A 45 -18.64 1.22 -3.00
C GLN A 45 -19.37 2.02 -4.10
N HIS A 46 -19.42 1.55 -5.34
CA HIS A 46 -20.29 2.15 -6.38
C HIS A 46 -21.77 1.84 -6.10
N ASN A 47 -22.39 2.58 -5.18
CA ASN A 47 -23.81 2.47 -4.87
C ASN A 47 -24.58 3.64 -5.51
N PRO A 48 -25.37 3.40 -6.58
CA PRO A 48 -25.95 4.47 -7.42
C PRO A 48 -27.10 5.27 -6.77
N GLN A 49 -27.47 5.03 -5.51
CA GLN A 49 -28.70 5.58 -4.90
C GLN A 49 -28.52 6.79 -3.96
N LEU A 50 -27.34 7.42 -3.90
CA LEU A 50 -27.02 8.29 -2.76
C LEU A 50 -26.98 9.80 -3.06
N LYS A 51 -27.85 10.54 -2.35
CA LYS A 51 -28.13 11.99 -2.43
C LYS A 51 -26.91 12.89 -2.09
N ARG A 52 -26.90 14.10 -2.68
CA ARG A 52 -26.07 15.34 -2.53
C ARG A 52 -24.91 15.40 -1.50
N LYS A 53 -25.02 14.83 -0.28
CA LYS A 53 -23.87 14.67 0.66
C LYS A 53 -22.84 13.67 0.13
N VAL A 54 -23.24 12.72 -0.72
CA VAL A 54 -22.37 11.66 -1.26
C VAL A 54 -21.50 12.13 -2.42
N LEU A 55 -21.83 13.24 -3.08
CA LEU A 55 -20.95 13.84 -4.10
C LEU A 55 -19.57 14.16 -3.51
N MET A 56 -19.54 14.80 -2.33
CA MET A 56 -18.31 15.19 -1.65
C MET A 56 -17.50 13.97 -1.16
N TRP A 57 -18.18 12.90 -0.71
CA TRP A 57 -17.53 11.63 -0.36
C TRP A 57 -16.99 10.89 -1.59
N HIS A 58 -17.73 10.90 -2.70
CA HIS A 58 -17.26 10.33 -3.96
C HIS A 58 -16.04 11.09 -4.51
N PHE A 59 -16.05 12.42 -4.50
CA PHE A 59 -14.87 13.21 -4.90
C PHE A 59 -13.66 12.90 -4.02
N ARG A 60 -13.80 12.89 -2.68
CA ARG A 60 -12.71 12.48 -1.77
C ARG A 60 -12.23 11.05 -2.01
N SER A 61 -13.13 10.13 -2.38
CA SER A 61 -12.76 8.75 -2.71
C SER A 61 -12.01 8.65 -4.06
N LEU A 62 -12.36 9.49 -5.02
CA LEU A 62 -11.70 9.57 -6.32
C LEU A 62 -10.32 10.22 -6.19
N ASP A 63 -10.22 11.29 -5.41
CA ASP A 63 -8.94 11.95 -5.06
C ASP A 63 -8.00 10.95 -4.40
N TYR A 64 -8.48 10.18 -3.41
CA TYR A 64 -7.70 9.12 -2.79
C TYR A 64 -7.19 8.09 -3.81
N ARG A 65 -8.06 7.60 -4.71
CA ARG A 65 -7.68 6.59 -5.70
C ARG A 65 -6.69 7.15 -6.72
N ALA A 66 -6.88 8.40 -7.14
CA ALA A 66 -5.97 9.11 -8.03
C ALA A 66 -4.61 9.30 -7.36
N ASP A 67 -4.57 9.80 -6.12
CA ASP A 67 -3.35 10.00 -5.34
C ASP A 67 -2.61 8.69 -5.09
N PHE A 68 -3.34 7.63 -4.73
CA PHE A 68 -2.78 6.30 -4.52
C PHE A 68 -2.09 5.80 -5.81
N TRP A 69 -2.76 5.95 -6.95
CA TRP A 69 -2.23 5.53 -8.25
C TRP A 69 -1.05 6.39 -8.73
N LEU A 70 -1.15 7.71 -8.60
CA LEU A 70 -0.10 8.67 -8.97
C LEU A 70 1.16 8.47 -8.13
N THR A 71 1.00 8.31 -6.81
CA THR A 71 2.12 8.04 -5.91
C THR A 71 2.80 6.73 -6.27
N ALA A 72 2.02 5.68 -6.59
CA ALA A 72 2.57 4.41 -7.03
C ALA A 72 3.34 4.53 -8.35
N ARG A 73 2.78 5.26 -9.33
CA ARG A 73 3.40 5.47 -10.64
C ARG A 73 4.69 6.30 -10.58
N ARG A 74 4.77 7.27 -9.67
CA ARG A 74 5.99 8.09 -9.46
C ARG A 74 7.07 7.35 -8.69
N SER A 75 6.69 6.48 -7.75
CA SER A 75 7.63 5.81 -6.86
C SER A 75 8.24 4.54 -7.48
N LEU A 76 7.51 3.82 -8.32
CA LEU A 76 7.92 2.51 -8.84
C LEU A 76 8.60 2.60 -10.20
N ALA A 77 9.60 1.73 -10.41
CA ALA A 77 10.15 1.51 -11.75
C ALA A 77 9.11 0.80 -12.65
N PRO A 78 9.24 0.85 -14.00
CA PRO A 78 8.23 0.28 -14.90
C PRO A 78 7.90 -1.20 -14.64
N HIS A 79 8.92 -2.01 -14.33
CA HIS A 79 8.73 -3.43 -14.00
C HIS A 79 8.03 -3.64 -12.65
N GLU A 80 8.38 -2.84 -11.63
CA GLU A 80 7.76 -2.85 -10.31
C GLU A 80 6.28 -2.43 -10.40
N PHE A 81 6.00 -1.40 -11.22
CA PHE A 81 4.65 -0.89 -11.44
C PHE A 81 3.76 -1.92 -12.13
N SER A 82 4.31 -2.71 -13.07
CA SER A 82 3.60 -3.83 -13.70
C SER A 82 3.18 -4.90 -12.68
N ILE A 83 4.11 -5.30 -11.80
CA ILE A 83 3.84 -6.25 -10.71
C ILE A 83 2.77 -5.68 -9.76
N PHE A 84 2.94 -4.42 -9.35
CA PHE A 84 1.96 -3.73 -8.50
C PHE A 84 0.55 -3.74 -9.11
N ARG A 85 0.41 -3.35 -10.37
CA ARG A 85 -0.88 -3.27 -11.04
C ARG A 85 -1.55 -4.65 -11.16
N ARG A 86 -0.82 -5.66 -11.60
CA ARG A 86 -1.38 -6.99 -11.89
C ARG A 86 -1.61 -7.80 -10.62
N HIS A 87 -0.60 -7.87 -9.75
CA HIS A 87 -0.69 -8.71 -8.55
C HIS A 87 -1.37 -7.99 -7.38
N LEU A 88 -0.91 -6.79 -7.03
CA LEU A 88 -1.38 -6.11 -5.83
C LEU A 88 -2.72 -5.42 -6.04
N VAL A 89 -2.98 -4.80 -7.20
CA VAL A 89 -4.27 -4.15 -7.46
C VAL A 89 -5.30 -5.14 -8.01
N ALA A 90 -4.99 -5.80 -9.13
CA ALA A 90 -5.94 -6.70 -9.80
C ALA A 90 -6.04 -8.11 -9.18
N GLY A 91 -5.14 -8.50 -8.27
CA GLY A 91 -5.20 -9.79 -7.59
C GLY A 91 -4.77 -10.99 -8.45
N GLU A 92 -4.09 -10.76 -9.58
CA GLU A 92 -3.60 -11.85 -10.42
C GLU A 92 -2.58 -12.71 -9.67
N PRO A 93 -2.57 -14.04 -9.87
CA PRO A 93 -1.57 -14.90 -9.25
C PRO A 93 -0.17 -14.67 -9.84
N TRP A 94 0.87 -14.99 -9.07
CA TRP A 94 2.27 -14.68 -9.38
C TRP A 94 2.72 -15.21 -10.75
N PHE A 95 2.29 -16.42 -11.13
CA PHE A 95 2.68 -17.08 -12.38
C PHE A 95 2.13 -16.39 -13.64
N ARG A 96 1.05 -15.59 -13.52
CA ARG A 96 0.55 -14.75 -14.63
C ARG A 96 1.33 -13.44 -14.75
N CYS A 97 1.82 -12.93 -13.63
CA CYS A 97 2.56 -11.66 -13.57
C CYS A 97 3.97 -11.79 -14.15
N CYS A 98 4.63 -12.92 -13.92
CA CYS A 98 5.98 -13.18 -14.38
C CYS A 98 6.12 -14.62 -14.87
N ARG A 99 6.44 -14.82 -16.15
CA ARG A 99 6.61 -16.16 -16.75
C ARG A 99 7.97 -16.79 -16.49
N ARG A 100 8.96 -15.99 -16.08
CA ARG A 100 10.39 -16.38 -15.94
C ARG A 100 11.00 -16.10 -14.57
N VAL A 101 10.20 -15.74 -13.57
CA VAL A 101 10.69 -15.43 -12.22
C VAL A 101 10.22 -16.54 -11.29
N ASP A 102 11.11 -17.06 -10.46
CA ASP A 102 10.75 -18.03 -9.44
C ASP A 102 9.84 -17.38 -8.38
N ARG A 103 9.07 -18.24 -7.71
CA ARG A 103 8.10 -17.81 -6.71
C ARG A 103 8.76 -16.98 -5.59
N GLY A 104 9.96 -17.36 -5.13
CA GLY A 104 10.66 -16.68 -4.03
C GLY A 104 11.04 -15.25 -4.40
N ASN A 105 11.74 -15.08 -5.53
CA ASN A 105 12.15 -13.78 -6.03
C ASN A 105 10.96 -12.88 -6.36
N PHE A 106 9.85 -13.46 -6.83
CA PHE A 106 8.62 -12.70 -7.02
C PHE A 106 8.11 -12.10 -5.70
N TYR A 107 7.97 -12.90 -4.64
CA TYR A 107 7.50 -12.38 -3.35
C TYR A 107 8.51 -11.42 -2.70
N HIS A 108 9.80 -11.62 -2.90
CA HIS A 108 10.81 -10.62 -2.50
C HIS A 108 10.64 -9.29 -3.24
N ALA A 109 10.34 -9.31 -4.55
CA ALA A 109 10.01 -8.12 -5.31
C ALA A 109 8.74 -7.44 -4.76
N VAL A 110 7.69 -8.22 -4.48
CA VAL A 110 6.47 -7.70 -3.84
C VAL A 110 6.78 -7.04 -2.51
N TYR A 111 7.60 -7.64 -1.65
CA TYR A 111 7.94 -7.07 -0.34
C TYR A 111 8.74 -5.76 -0.45
N ARG A 112 9.59 -5.64 -1.48
CA ARG A 112 10.29 -4.39 -1.80
C ARG A 112 9.30 -3.31 -2.26
N ILE A 113 8.37 -3.64 -3.14
CA ILE A 113 7.32 -2.74 -3.63
C ILE A 113 6.45 -2.26 -2.46
N GLU A 114 5.95 -3.17 -1.63
CA GLU A 114 5.15 -2.85 -0.44
C GLU A 114 5.90 -1.87 0.50
N ALA A 115 7.19 -2.11 0.76
CA ALA A 115 7.98 -1.25 1.64
C ALA A 115 8.26 0.13 1.01
N LYS A 116 8.53 0.18 -0.30
CA LYS A 116 8.82 1.42 -1.05
C LYS A 116 7.60 2.31 -1.11
N LEU A 117 6.44 1.75 -1.44
CA LEU A 117 5.17 2.46 -1.44
C LEU A 117 4.72 2.85 -0.03
N GLY A 118 4.90 1.97 0.95
CA GLY A 118 4.59 2.29 2.35
C GLY A 118 5.37 3.48 2.87
N ARG A 119 6.64 3.62 2.46
CA ARG A 119 7.45 4.81 2.73
C ARG A 119 6.89 6.04 2.02
N ALA A 120 6.64 5.93 0.72
CA ALA A 120 6.09 7.04 -0.07
C ALA A 120 4.78 7.55 0.53
N PHE A 121 3.83 6.66 0.85
CA PHE A 121 2.55 7.03 1.45
C PHE A 121 2.67 7.63 2.85
N LYS A 122 3.66 7.20 3.64
CA LYS A 122 3.96 7.84 4.92
C LYS A 122 4.47 9.27 4.72
N GLU A 123 5.36 9.46 3.76
CA GLU A 123 6.03 10.74 3.49
C GLU A 123 5.11 11.75 2.81
N THR A 124 4.28 11.30 1.86
CA THR A 124 3.38 12.20 1.12
C THR A 124 2.15 12.61 1.90
N GLN A 125 1.87 12.00 3.07
CA GLN A 125 0.63 12.19 3.86
C GLN A 125 -0.56 12.58 2.97
N PRO A 126 -0.93 11.77 1.97
CA PRO A 126 -1.96 12.20 1.02
C PRO A 126 -3.22 12.46 1.85
N TYR A 127 -3.83 13.63 1.63
CA TYR A 127 -4.69 14.41 2.55
C TYR A 127 -5.97 13.74 3.09
N ALA A 128 -6.07 12.42 3.06
CA ALA A 128 -7.12 11.63 3.71
C ALA A 128 -6.62 10.29 4.30
N LEU A 129 -5.31 9.99 4.28
CA LEU A 129 -4.78 8.69 4.71
C LEU A 129 -4.57 8.53 6.22
N TYR A 130 -4.65 9.62 6.98
CA TYR A 130 -4.39 9.65 8.41
C TYR A 130 -5.27 10.72 9.08
N PRO A 131 -6.45 10.40 9.67
CA PRO A 131 -6.98 11.27 10.70
C PRO A 131 -5.94 11.29 11.85
N PRO A 132 -5.37 12.45 12.19
CA PRO A 132 -4.41 12.57 13.28
C PRO A 132 -5.12 12.22 14.58
N GLY A 133 -4.86 11.06 15.16
CA GLY A 133 -5.44 10.79 16.49
C GLY A 133 -5.42 9.39 17.05
N ARG A 134 -4.97 8.33 16.37
CA ARG A 134 -4.92 6.99 17.00
C ARG A 134 -3.70 6.18 16.58
N TYR A 135 -2.65 6.31 17.37
CA TYR A 135 -1.65 5.27 17.64
C TYR A 135 -1.50 5.14 19.14
#